data_AF-A0ABD5SZK2-F1
#
_entry.id   AF-A0ABD5SZK2-F1
#
_cell.length_a   1.000
_cell.length_b   1.000
_cell.length_c   1.000
_cell.angle_alpha   90.00
_cell.angle_beta   90.00
_cell.angle_gamma   90.00
#
_symmetry.space_group_name_H-M   'P 1'
#
loop_
_entity.id
_entity.type
_entity.pdbx_description
1 polymer ?
#
loop_
_entity_poly.entity_id
_entity_poly.type
_entity_poly.pdbx_seq_one_letter_code
_entity_poly.pdbx_strand_id
1 'polypeptide(L)'
;DVAVVQLPSGEVKRLDPQCRATIGVVAGGGRTEKPFVKAGNKYHKMKARGTKYPRVRGVAMNAVDHPFGGGGRQHPGQPKSVSRDAPPGRKVGDIASKRTGRGGNK
;
A
#
# COMPACT_ATOMS: atom_id res chain seq x y z
N ASP A 1 23.53 26.28 4.35
CA ASP A 1 22.84 25.76 5.55
C ASP A 1 21.70 24.76 5.29
N VAL A 2 21.62 24.11 4.12
CA VAL A 2 20.64 23.03 3.91
C VAL A 2 21.17 22.02 2.89
N ALA A 3 21.02 20.73 3.17
CA ALA A 3 21.34 19.66 2.24
C ALA A 3 20.08 19.28 1.46
N VAL A 4 20.17 19.18 0.13
CA VAL A 4 19.04 18.79 -0.74
C VAL A 4 19.29 17.38 -1.26
N VAL A 5 18.37 16.46 -0.97
CA VAL A 5 18.49 15.03 -1.30
C VAL A 5 17.25 14.55 -2.03
N GLN A 6 17.42 13.83 -3.14
CA GLN A 6 16.32 13.13 -3.80
C GLN A 6 16.12 11.75 -3.19
N LEU A 7 14.91 11.47 -2.68
CA LEU A 7 14.56 10.21 -2.05
C LEU A 7 14.23 9.11 -3.07
N PRO A 8 14.22 7.81 -2.70
CA PRO A 8 13.83 6.71 -3.60
C PRO A 8 12.40 6.80 -4.15
N SER A 9 11.53 7.59 -3.51
CA SER A 9 10.17 7.90 -4.01
C SER A 9 10.15 8.93 -5.14
N GLY A 10 11.27 9.62 -5.41
CA GLY A 10 11.39 10.75 -6.32
C GLY A 10 11.16 12.12 -5.66
N GLU A 11 10.73 12.17 -4.40
CA GLU A 11 10.57 13.44 -3.65
C GLU A 11 11.92 14.08 -3.38
N VAL A 12 12.04 15.39 -3.61
CA VAL A 12 13.22 16.19 -3.24
C VAL A 12 13.02 16.73 -1.83
N LYS A 13 13.89 16.33 -0.90
CA LYS A 13 13.82 16.69 0.52
C LYS A 13 14.95 17.62 0.93
N ARG A 14 14.61 18.63 1.74
CA ARG A 14 15.56 19.50 2.44
C ARG A 14 15.86 18.90 3.81
N LEU A 15 17.13 18.68 4.11
CA LEU A 15 17.62 18.08 5.35
C LEU A 15 18.67 18.97 6.00
N ASP A 16 18.84 18.80 7.31
CA ASP A 16 19.93 19.41 8.06
C ASP A 16 21.28 18.87 7.55
N PRO A 17 22.26 19.72 7.20
CA PRO A 17 23.60 19.29 6.79
C PRO A 17 24.34 18.40 7.80
N GLN A 18 23.96 18.44 9.09
CA GLN A 18 24.53 17.59 10.15
C GLN A 18 23.95 16.17 10.18
N CYS A 19 22.92 15.88 9.37
CA CYS A 19 22.38 14.53 9.24
C CYS A 19 23.45 13.57 8.68
N ARG A 20 23.65 12.44 9.37
CA ARG A 20 24.60 11.41 8.93
C ARG A 20 24.01 10.54 7.83
N ALA A 21 24.85 10.17 6.88
CA ALA A 21 24.55 9.22 5.83
C ALA A 21 25.74 8.29 5.60
N THR A 22 25.50 7.15 4.95
CA THR A 22 26.54 6.23 4.50
C THR A 22 26.64 6.32 2.98
N ILE A 23 27.87 6.39 2.46
CA ILE A 23 28.13 6.44 1.02
C ILE A 23 27.78 5.08 0.40
N GLY A 24 27.08 5.10 -0.73
CA GLY A 24 26.70 3.91 -1.49
C GLY A 24 25.21 3.58 -1.41
N VAL A 25 24.87 2.37 -1.85
CA VAL A 25 23.48 1.86 -1.89
C VAL A 25 23.33 0.68 -0.94
N VAL A 26 22.10 0.44 -0.48
CA VAL A 26 21.80 -0.74 0.35
C VAL A 26 22.00 -2.02 -0.48
N ALA A 27 22.68 -3.01 0.09
CA ALA A 27 22.91 -4.31 -0.55
C ALA A 27 21.63 -5.14 -0.75
N GLY A 28 21.68 -6.15 -1.62
CA GLY A 28 20.55 -7.05 -1.89
C GLY A 28 19.53 -6.50 -2.90
N GLY A 29 19.98 -5.66 -3.83
CA GLY A 29 19.22 -5.25 -5.01
C GLY A 29 18.72 -6.45 -5.84
N GLY A 30 17.65 -6.27 -6.61
CA GLY A 30 17.06 -7.32 -7.45
C GLY A 30 16.20 -8.36 -6.72
N ARG A 31 16.13 -8.33 -5.38
CA ARG A 31 15.33 -9.29 -4.57
C ARG A 31 13.85 -9.39 -5.00
N THR A 32 13.28 -8.33 -5.57
CA THR A 32 11.87 -8.29 -6.03
C THR A 32 11.64 -8.81 -7.44
N GLU A 33 12.69 -9.04 -8.23
CA GLU A 33 12.59 -9.51 -9.62
C GLU A 33 12.13 -10.97 -9.67
N LYS A 34 12.57 -11.79 -8.71
CA LYS A 34 12.13 -13.19 -8.61
C LYS A 34 10.70 -13.27 -8.04
N PRO A 35 9.74 -13.89 -8.75
CA PRO A 35 8.39 -14.08 -8.23
C PRO A 35 8.35 -15.09 -7.09
N PHE A 36 7.33 -14.99 -6.21
CA PHE A 36 7.15 -15.93 -5.11
C PHE A 36 6.73 -17.33 -5.56
N VAL A 37 6.06 -17.45 -6.72
CA VAL A 37 5.52 -18.68 -7.33
C VAL A 37 4.43 -19.39 -6.51
N LYS A 38 4.69 -19.71 -5.23
CA LYS A 38 3.80 -20.50 -4.36
C LYS A 38 3.40 -19.72 -3.11
N ALA A 39 2.23 -20.04 -2.56
CA ALA A 39 1.73 -19.44 -1.32
C ALA A 39 2.64 -19.73 -0.11
N GLY A 40 3.29 -20.90 -0.05
CA GLY A 40 4.22 -21.27 1.03
C GLY A 40 5.42 -20.31 1.15
N ASN A 41 6.00 -19.91 0.01
CA ASN A 41 7.10 -18.92 0.00
C ASN A 41 6.64 -17.57 0.57
N LYS A 42 5.40 -17.17 0.25
CA LYS A 42 4.80 -15.94 0.81
C LYS A 42 4.47 -16.09 2.30
N TYR A 43 4.02 -17.26 2.74
CA TYR A 43 3.77 -17.56 4.15
C TYR A 43 5.04 -17.38 5.00
N HIS A 44 6.17 -17.98 4.61
CA HIS A 44 7.42 -17.84 5.37
C HIS A 44 7.91 -16.39 5.43
N LYS A 45 7.78 -15.64 4.33
CA LYS A 45 8.08 -14.20 4.32
C LYS A 45 7.19 -13.41 5.29
N MET A 46 5.89 -13.70 5.32
CA MET A 46 4.94 -12.96 6.17
C MET A 46 5.06 -13.36 7.65
N LYS A 47 5.42 -14.60 7.96
CA LYS A 47 5.69 -15.06 9.34
C LYS A 47 6.81 -14.26 10.01
N ALA A 48 7.82 -13.84 9.25
CA ALA A 48 8.92 -13.00 9.72
C ALA A 48 8.57 -11.50 9.81
N ARG A 49 7.28 -11.13 9.71
CA ARG A 49 6.80 -9.74 9.72
C ARG A 49 5.54 -9.64 10.60
N GLY A 50 5.30 -8.47 11.19
CA GLY A 50 4.07 -8.19 11.95
C GLY A 50 2.85 -7.95 11.06
N THR A 51 2.62 -8.78 10.03
CA THR A 51 1.55 -8.59 9.04
C THR A 51 0.57 -9.76 9.07
N LYS A 52 -0.73 -9.46 9.22
CA LYS A 52 -1.79 -10.47 9.07
C LYS A 52 -1.86 -10.95 7.61
N TYR A 53 -1.68 -12.26 7.41
CA TYR A 53 -1.73 -12.95 6.12
C TYR A 53 -2.32 -14.37 6.33
N PRO A 54 -3.14 -14.91 5.41
CA PRO A 54 -3.66 -14.31 4.18
C PRO A 54 -4.69 -13.20 4.43
N ARG A 55 -5.01 -12.42 3.39
CA ARG A 55 -6.01 -11.34 3.46
C ARG A 55 -7.27 -11.74 2.72
N VAL A 56 -8.41 -11.74 3.41
CA VAL A 56 -9.75 -11.93 2.81
C VAL A 56 -10.21 -10.61 2.19
N ARG A 57 -10.84 -10.64 1.01
CA ARG A 57 -11.39 -9.44 0.36
C ARG A 57 -12.61 -8.96 1.14
N GLY A 58 -12.75 -7.66 1.39
CA GLY A 58 -13.91 -7.10 2.09
C GLY A 58 -15.26 -7.41 1.44
N VAL A 59 -15.29 -7.49 0.11
CA VAL A 59 -16.50 -7.86 -0.67
C VAL A 59 -16.93 -9.33 -0.50
N ALA A 60 -16.05 -10.19 0.02
CA ALA A 60 -16.37 -11.58 0.33
C ALA A 60 -16.84 -11.75 1.79
N MET A 61 -16.91 -10.67 2.57
CA MET A 61 -17.37 -10.68 3.96
C MET A 61 -18.84 -10.28 4.05
N ASN A 62 -19.44 -10.47 5.23
CA ASN A 62 -20.81 -10.03 5.50
C ASN A 62 -20.87 -8.50 5.65
N ALA A 63 -22.07 -7.92 5.55
CA ALA A 63 -22.29 -6.47 5.71
C ALA A 63 -21.86 -5.94 7.09
N VAL A 64 -21.90 -6.78 8.12
CA VAL A 64 -21.44 -6.45 9.48
C VAL A 64 -19.92 -6.27 9.58
N ASP A 65 -19.15 -7.01 8.77
CA ASP A 65 -17.70 -7.10 8.90
C ASP A 65 -16.97 -6.03 8.08
N HIS A 66 -17.55 -5.59 6.96
CA HIS A 66 -16.89 -4.66 6.04
C HIS A 66 -17.89 -3.76 5.31
N PRO A 67 -17.57 -2.47 5.08
CA PRO A 67 -18.40 -1.56 4.28
C PRO A 67 -18.68 -1.99 2.83
N PHE A 68 -18.06 -3.06 2.35
CA PHE A 68 -18.23 -3.60 0.99
C PHE A 68 -18.85 -5.00 1.01
N GLY A 69 -19.17 -5.52 2.20
CA GLY A 69 -19.69 -6.86 2.39
C GLY A 69 -21.20 -6.94 2.19
N GLY A 70 -21.71 -8.16 2.04
CA GLY A 70 -23.13 -8.45 1.81
C GLY A 70 -23.56 -8.40 0.33
N GLY A 71 -24.88 -8.40 0.11
CA GLY A 71 -25.50 -8.51 -1.21
C GLY A 71 -25.65 -9.95 -1.71
N GLY A 72 -26.52 -10.16 -2.71
CA GLY A 72 -26.72 -11.48 -3.32
C GLY A 72 -25.61 -11.90 -4.30
N ARG A 73 -24.71 -10.97 -4.64
CA ARG A 73 -23.51 -11.19 -5.46
C ARG A 73 -22.37 -10.30 -4.94
N GLN A 74 -21.12 -10.65 -5.22
CA GLN A 74 -19.96 -9.89 -4.76
C GLN A 74 -19.80 -8.58 -5.56
N HIS A 75 -20.12 -7.45 -4.96
CA HIS A 75 -19.77 -6.12 -5.46
C HIS A 75 -19.64 -5.11 -4.30
N PRO A 76 -18.85 -4.03 -4.42
CA PRO A 76 -18.68 -3.06 -3.32
C PRO A 76 -19.94 -2.30 -2.91
N GLY A 77 -20.96 -2.23 -3.77
CA GLY A 77 -22.23 -1.53 -3.50
C GLY A 77 -22.16 0.00 -3.44
N GLN A 78 -20.96 0.58 -3.41
CA GLN A 78 -20.71 2.02 -3.31
C GLN A 78 -19.36 2.40 -3.98
N PRO A 79 -19.12 3.68 -4.30
CA PRO A 79 -17.83 4.13 -4.81
C PRO A 79 -16.67 3.77 -3.87
N LYS A 80 -15.55 3.33 -4.44
CA LYS A 80 -14.36 2.95 -3.67
C LYS A 80 -13.53 4.15 -3.20
N SER A 81 -13.69 5.30 -3.85
CA SER A 81 -12.98 6.54 -3.51
C SER A 81 -13.61 7.17 -2.28
N VAL A 82 -12.86 7.22 -1.18
CA VAL A 82 -13.35 7.75 0.10
C VAL A 82 -12.63 9.04 0.49
N SER A 83 -13.35 9.94 1.17
CA SER A 83 -12.77 11.19 1.69
C SER A 83 -11.63 10.90 2.67
N ARG A 84 -10.66 11.82 2.72
CA ARG A 84 -9.57 11.80 3.71
C ARG A 84 -10.10 11.88 5.14
N ASP A 85 -11.23 12.55 5.33
CA ASP A 85 -11.84 12.83 6.64
C ASP A 85 -12.81 11.74 7.10
N ALA A 86 -12.95 10.65 6.34
CA ALA A 86 -13.78 9.53 6.76
C ALA A 86 -13.29 8.97 8.12
N PRO A 87 -14.21 8.58 9.03
CA PRO A 87 -13.82 8.00 10.32
C PRO A 87 -13.16 6.62 10.15
N PRO A 88 -12.40 6.14 11.16
CA PRO A 88 -11.95 4.75 11.22
C PRO A 88 -13.12 3.78 11.03
N GLY A 89 -12.89 2.66 10.35
CA GLY A 89 -13.93 1.70 9.96
C GLY A 89 -14.59 2.04 8.62
N ARG A 90 -14.97 3.30 8.36
CA ARG A 90 -15.52 3.73 7.06
C ARG A 90 -14.43 3.97 6.00
N LYS A 91 -13.22 4.32 6.41
CA LYS A 91 -12.08 4.63 5.52
C LYS A 91 -11.47 3.37 4.89
N VAL A 92 -12.14 2.79 3.90
CA VAL A 92 -11.72 1.60 3.14
C VAL A 92 -11.72 1.87 1.63
N GLY A 93 -11.00 1.06 0.86
CA GLY A 93 -10.90 1.23 -0.59
C GLY A 93 -9.81 2.22 -1.02
N ASP A 94 -10.13 3.07 -1.99
CA ASP A 94 -9.21 4.03 -2.60
C ASP A 94 -9.22 5.34 -1.79
N ILE A 95 -8.35 5.44 -0.78
CA ILE A 95 -8.34 6.55 0.19
C ILE A 95 -7.83 7.84 -0.45
N ALA A 96 -8.66 8.90 -0.43
CA ALA A 96 -8.32 10.22 -0.95
C ALA A 96 -7.69 10.19 -2.35
N SER A 97 -8.17 9.29 -3.21
CA SER A 97 -7.62 9.09 -4.54
C SER A 97 -7.81 10.34 -5.40
N LYS A 98 -6.70 10.97 -5.81
CA LYS A 98 -6.73 12.10 -6.77
C LYS A 98 -7.15 11.66 -8.18
N ARG A 99 -6.89 10.39 -8.52
CA ARG A 99 -7.23 9.73 -9.79
C ARG A 99 -7.39 8.24 -9.58
N THR A 100 -8.13 7.58 -10.47
CA THR A 100 -8.29 6.12 -10.51
C THR A 100 -8.10 5.61 -11.94
N GLY A 101 -7.96 4.29 -12.13
CA GLY A 101 -7.73 3.70 -13.45
C GLY A 101 -6.31 3.90 -14.01
N ARG A 102 -6.10 3.47 -15.27
CA ARG A 102 -4.78 3.43 -15.92
C ARG A 102 -4.53 4.56 -16.94
N GLY A 103 -5.57 5.23 -17.46
CA GLY A 103 -5.45 6.27 -18.51
C GLY A 103 -5.00 7.65 -17.98
N GLY A 104 -4.94 8.70 -18.81
CA GLY A 104 -4.62 10.06 -18.36
C GLY A 104 -3.14 10.38 -18.21
N ASN A 105 -2.34 9.91 -19.18
CA ASN A 105 -1.14 10.55 -19.72
C ASN A 105 -0.86 9.85 -21.07
N LYS A 106 -1.71 10.16 -22.04
CA LYS A 106 -1.30 10.49 -23.41
C LYS A 106 -1.29 12.00 -23.50
#